data_AF-A0A3B6XFM6-F1
#
_entry.id   AF-A0A3B6XFM6-F1
#
_cell.length_a   1.000
_cell.length_b   1.000
_cell.length_c   1.000
_cell.angle_alpha   90.00
_cell.angle_beta   90.00
_cell.angle_gamma   90.00
#
_symmetry.space_group_name_H-M   'P 1'
#
loop_
_entity.id
_entity.type
_entity.pdbx_description
1 polymer ?
#
loop_
_entity_poly.entity_id
_entity_poly.type
_entity_poly.pdbx_seq_one_letter_code
_entity_poly.pdbx_strand_id
1 'polypeptide(L)'
;MPHDDDPRPGQWVRYDQLERKETRLRPDQYSRLSSISRALNRARAGKGERITENTLIRVAIDLLLQRETELAGDTEADLRQSIGL
;
A
#
# COMPACT_ATOMS: atom_id res chain seq x y z
N MET A 1 11.77 5.40 20.47
CA MET A 1 12.88 5.97 19.67
C MET A 1 12.64 5.54 18.24
N PRO A 2 12.46 6.46 17.28
CA PRO A 2 12.49 6.08 15.87
C PRO A 2 13.89 5.51 15.58
N HIS A 3 13.98 4.36 14.92
CA HIS A 3 15.26 3.86 14.43
C HIS A 3 15.70 4.72 13.25
N ASP A 4 16.96 5.16 13.23
CA ASP A 4 17.54 5.97 12.14
C ASP A 4 17.52 5.28 10.75
N ASP A 5 17.13 4.00 10.70
CA ASP A 5 16.95 3.19 9.50
C ASP A 5 15.51 3.19 8.94
N ASP A 6 14.57 3.88 9.58
CA ASP A 6 13.19 3.93 9.10
C ASP A 6 13.13 4.76 7.80
N PRO A 7 12.75 4.17 6.65
CA PRO A 7 12.83 4.86 5.37
C PRO A 7 11.89 6.06 5.35
N ARG A 8 12.48 7.24 5.13
CA ARG A 8 11.72 8.49 4.99
C ARG A 8 10.73 8.37 3.82
N PRO A 9 9.48 8.85 3.97
CA PRO A 9 8.51 8.85 2.88
C PRO A 9 9.10 9.58 1.65
N GLY A 10 9.28 8.85 0.55
CA GLY A 10 9.88 9.36 -0.69
C GLY A 10 11.38 9.09 -0.88
N GLN A 11 12.06 8.47 0.10
CA GLN A 11 13.41 7.92 -0.07
C GLN A 11 13.26 6.43 -0.37
N TRP A 12 13.20 6.10 -1.66
CA TRP A 12 12.79 4.79 -2.15
C TRP A 12 13.75 3.69 -1.68
N VAL A 13 13.22 2.80 -0.84
CA VAL A 13 13.84 1.52 -0.50
C VAL A 13 13.99 0.73 -1.79
N ARG A 14 15.23 0.37 -2.15
CA ARG A 14 15.49 -0.43 -3.35
C ARG A 14 14.74 -1.76 -3.25
N TYR A 15 14.39 -2.36 -4.39
CA TYR A 15 13.58 -3.59 -4.38
C TYR A 15 14.22 -4.75 -3.59
N ASP A 16 15.56 -4.78 -3.49
CA ASP A 16 16.36 -5.75 -2.74
C ASP A 16 16.41 -5.49 -1.22
N GLN A 17 15.91 -4.35 -0.77
CA GLN A 17 15.71 -4.01 0.64
C GLN A 17 14.26 -4.26 1.09
N LEU A 18 13.36 -4.65 0.18
CA LEU A 18 11.98 -5.01 0.50
C LEU A 18 11.87 -6.52 0.75
N GLU A 19 11.20 -6.89 1.83
CA GLU A 19 10.87 -8.29 2.08
C GLU A 19 9.73 -8.77 1.17
N ARG A 20 9.90 -9.97 0.57
CA ARG A 20 8.86 -10.57 -0.27
C ARG A 20 7.72 -11.07 0.59
N LYS A 21 6.54 -10.50 0.41
CA LYS A 21 5.28 -11.02 0.97
C LYS A 21 4.41 -11.61 -0.14
N GLU A 22 3.87 -12.80 0.11
CA GLU A 22 2.80 -13.38 -0.70
C GLU A 22 1.45 -13.11 -0.03
N THR A 23 0.58 -12.39 -0.73
CA THR A 23 -0.75 -12.00 -0.24
C THR A 23 -1.80 -12.43 -1.27
N ARG A 24 -2.86 -13.08 -0.80
CA ARG A 24 -4.03 -13.40 -1.63
C ARG A 24 -4.93 -12.18 -1.68
N LEU A 25 -5.08 -11.60 -2.87
CA LEU A 25 -6.00 -10.50 -3.13
C LEU A 25 -7.27 -11.01 -3.80
N ARG A 26 -8.39 -10.37 -3.53
CA ARG A 26 -9.61 -10.64 -4.29
C ARG A 26 -9.43 -10.19 -5.76
N PRO A 27 -10.06 -10.88 -6.74
CA PRO A 27 -9.89 -10.56 -8.16
C PRO A 27 -10.24 -9.11 -8.52
N ASP A 28 -11.24 -8.53 -7.84
CA ASP A 28 -11.66 -7.13 -8.00
C ASP A 28 -10.59 -6.16 -7.48
N GLN A 29 -9.98 -6.44 -6.32
CA GLN A 29 -8.88 -5.64 -5.76
C GLN A 29 -7.70 -5.61 -6.73
N TYR A 30 -7.29 -6.78 -7.24
CA TYR A 30 -6.16 -6.86 -8.17
C TYR A 30 -6.42 -6.08 -9.47
N SER A 31 -7.60 -6.28 -10.07
CA SER A 31 -8.01 -5.58 -11.29
C SER A 31 -8.08 -4.05 -11.09
N ARG A 32 -8.57 -3.60 -9.94
CA ARG A 32 -8.66 -2.18 -9.59
C ARG A 32 -7.29 -1.56 -9.34
N LEU A 33 -6.41 -2.23 -8.59
CA LEU A 33 -5.02 -1.79 -8.40
C LEU A 33 -4.29 -1.65 -9.73
N SER A 34 -4.44 -2.62 -10.64
CA SER A 34 -3.83 -2.59 -11.96
C SER A 34 -4.40 -1.47 -12.86
N SER A 35 -5.67 -1.12 -12.67
CA SER A 35 -6.28 0.01 -13.40
C SER A 35 -5.76 1.36 -12.89
N ILE A 36 -5.66 1.51 -11.56
CA ILE A 36 -5.12 2.70 -10.90
C ILE A 36 -3.64 2.89 -11.28
N SER A 37 -2.82 1.84 -11.21
CA SER A 37 -1.40 1.91 -11.55
C SER A 37 -1.19 2.40 -12.99
N ARG A 38 -1.93 1.85 -13.96
CA ARG A 38 -1.88 2.29 -15.36
C ARG A 38 -2.32 3.74 -15.52
N ALA A 39 -3.39 4.16 -14.86
CA ALA A 39 -3.87 5.55 -14.93
C ALA A 39 -2.83 6.54 -14.40
N LEU A 40 -2.22 6.25 -13.25
CA LEU A 40 -1.19 7.09 -12.64
C LEU A 40 0.08 7.17 -13.52
N ASN A 41 0.55 6.04 -14.05
CA ASN A 41 1.72 6.06 -14.94
C ASN A 41 1.46 6.83 -16.24
N ARG A 42 0.24 6.75 -16.80
CA ARG A 42 -0.15 7.56 -17.98
C ARG A 42 -0.15 9.05 -17.65
N ALA A 43 -0.78 9.44 -16.54
CA ALA A 43 -0.88 10.83 -16.10
C ALA A 43 0.51 11.48 -15.89
N ARG A 44 1.50 10.68 -15.49
CA ARG A 44 2.87 11.17 -15.25
C ARG A 44 3.71 11.36 -16.52
N ALA A 45 3.25 10.86 -17.68
CA ALA A 45 3.96 10.99 -18.96
C ALA A 45 5.47 10.62 -18.87
N GLY A 46 5.80 9.56 -18.11
CA GLY A 46 7.18 9.08 -17.96
C GLY A 46 8.02 9.83 -16.92
N LYS A 47 7.49 10.81 -16.20
CA LYS A 47 8.23 11.54 -15.15
C LYS A 47 8.33 10.73 -13.86
N GLY A 48 9.54 10.46 -13.38
CA GLY A 48 9.87 9.80 -12.10
C GLY A 48 9.70 8.27 -12.10
N GLU A 49 9.69 7.67 -10.92
CA GLU A 49 9.67 6.19 -10.75
C GLU A 49 8.36 5.51 -11.15
N ARG A 50 8.43 4.29 -11.69
CA ARG A 50 7.24 3.53 -12.09
C ARG A 50 6.39 3.16 -10.87
N ILE A 51 5.09 3.50 -10.91
CA ILE A 51 4.14 3.04 -9.89
C ILE A 51 3.62 1.66 -10.25
N THR A 52 3.72 0.72 -9.33
CA THR A 52 3.23 -0.67 -9.49
C THR A 52 2.11 -0.97 -8.50
N GLU A 53 1.43 -2.10 -8.68
CA GLU A 53 0.49 -2.64 -7.71
C GLU A 53 1.13 -2.75 -6.32
N ASN A 54 2.38 -3.22 -6.23
CA ASN A 54 3.14 -3.29 -4.96
C ASN A 54 3.40 -1.92 -4.34
N THR A 55 3.51 -0.87 -5.16
CA THR A 55 3.64 0.51 -4.64
C THR A 55 2.33 0.95 -4.00
N LEU A 56 1.20 0.67 -4.65
CA LEU A 56 -0.13 0.99 -4.10
C LEU A 56 -0.45 0.18 -2.85
N ILE A 57 -0.04 -1.09 -2.79
CA ILE A 57 -0.22 -1.94 -1.60
C ILE A 57 0.57 -1.39 -0.42
N ARG A 58 1.83 -0.97 -0.61
CA ARG A 58 2.63 -0.34 0.45
C ARG A 58 1.97 0.94 0.98
N VAL A 59 1.53 1.83 0.09
CA VAL A 59 0.78 3.03 0.49
C VAL A 59 -0.50 2.68 1.25
N ALA A 60 -1.24 1.65 0.83
CA ALA A 60 -2.44 1.20 1.55
C ALA A 60 -2.13 0.64 2.94
N ILE A 61 -0.99 -0.05 3.11
CA ILE A 61 -0.50 -0.52 4.41
C ILE A 61 -0.15 0.68 5.30
N ASP A 62 0.58 1.67 4.79
CA ASP A 62 0.93 2.86 5.56
C ASP A 62 -0.33 3.61 6.04
N LEU A 63 -1.35 3.72 5.18
CA LEU A 63 -2.64 4.31 5.52
C LEU A 63 -3.38 3.49 6.60
N LEU A 64 -3.30 2.15 6.55
CA LEU A 64 -3.89 1.28 7.56
C LEU A 64 -3.17 1.44 8.91
N LEU A 65 -1.84 1.46 8.91
CA LEU A 65 -1.02 1.60 10.13
C LEU A 65 -1.23 2.97 10.81
N GLN A 66 -1.48 4.04 10.03
CA GLN A 66 -1.87 5.34 10.60
C GLN A 66 -3.17 5.29 11.41
N ARG A 67 -4.05 4.31 11.13
CA ARG A 67 -5.34 4.13 11.80
C ARG A 67 -5.38 2.88 12.68
N GLU A 68 -4.21 2.34 13.06
CA GLU A 68 -4.14 1.09 13.81
C GLU A 68 -4.93 1.11 15.12
N THR A 69 -4.97 2.28 15.79
CA THR A 69 -5.70 2.47 17.05
C THR A 69 -7.22 2.48 16.88
N GLU A 70 -7.70 2.64 15.65
CA GLU A 70 -9.12 2.61 15.31
C GLU A 70 -9.59 1.19 14.94
N LEU A 71 -8.66 0.26 14.69
CA LEU A 71 -9.00 -1.12 14.34
C LEU A 71 -9.60 -1.86 15.52
N ALA A 72 -10.83 -2.36 15.35
CA ALA A 72 -11.56 -3.09 16.37
C ALA A 72 -12.39 -4.25 15.79
N GLY A 73 -12.54 -5.31 16.59
CA GLY A 73 -13.33 -6.50 16.25
C GLY A 73 -12.50 -7.73 15.87
N ASP A 74 -13.18 -8.83 15.56
CA ASP A 74 -12.57 -10.17 15.42
C ASP A 74 -12.58 -10.70 13.98
N THR A 75 -13.29 -10.03 13.07
CA THR A 75 -13.44 -10.44 11.67
C THR A 75 -12.96 -9.36 10.69
N GLU A 76 -12.64 -9.74 9.44
CA GLU A 76 -12.33 -8.75 8.39
C GLU A 76 -13.46 -7.72 8.23
N ALA A 77 -14.72 -8.14 8.39
CA ALA A 77 -15.87 -7.24 8.30
C ALA A 77 -15.88 -6.20 9.42
N ASP A 78 -15.61 -6.61 10.67
CA ASP A 78 -15.55 -5.69 11.81
C ASP A 78 -14.38 -4.71 11.66
N LEU A 79 -13.22 -5.21 11.26
CA LEU A 79 -12.04 -4.38 11.02
C LEU A 79 -12.35 -3.34 9.93
N ARG A 80 -12.97 -3.73 8.82
CA ARG A 80 -13.38 -2.78 7.77
C ARG A 80 -14.35 -1.73 8.30
N GLN A 81 -15.38 -2.16 9.04
CA GLN A 81 -16.36 -1.25 9.61
C GLN A 81 -15.73 -0.24 10.58
N SER A 82 -14.77 -0.69 11.40
CA SER A 82 -14.09 0.16 12.40
C SER A 82 -13.33 1.35 11.79
N ILE A 83 -12.84 1.20 10.55
CA ILE A 83 -12.16 2.27 9.80
C ILE A 83 -13.02 2.87 8.67
N GLY A 84 -14.31 2.56 8.62
CA GLY A 84 -15.28 3.14 7.67
C GLY A 84 -15.21 2.60 6.23
N LEU A 85 -14.82 1.32 6.05
CA LEU A 85 -14.73 0.62 4.75
C LEU A 85 -15.85 -0.41 4.50
#